data_AF-A0A1C5HXN0-F1
#
_entry.id   AF-A0A1C5HXN0-F1
#
_cell.length_a   1.000
_cell.length_b   1.000
_cell.length_c   1.000
_cell.angle_alpha   90.00
_cell.angle_beta   90.00
_cell.angle_gamma   90.00
#
_symmetry.space_group_name_H-M   'P 1'
#
loop_
_entity.id
_entity.type
_entity.pdbx_description
1 polymer ?
#
loop_
_entity_poly.entity_id
_entity_poly.type
_entity_poly.pdbx_seq_one_letter_code
_entity_poly.pdbx_strand_id
1 'polypeptide(L)'
;MTVTGQEITGYVDRVRAALADLPPTLRDELTEDLPEHLAEVAAEGDGTLVDRLGTPEAYATELRTAAGAEPGGRPVRLRRVNAARERAFTQLRLLDRQLGPLFGQARVADFLRSLRPAWWLLRGWLAALLVSEVIGGGRSGLLPRLDDSALAGLLLLAGAVLASLWLGRRSDGFTGWPRRLHLLGTAVLVLFSLVVLADVDRHASSDMYADYQQTSVDRRLDRIEDVFVYDQQGRLIRDAQLFDQNGVPIRLGWPNCVDSSGNVPAPRNAYPYCAMRAPFGPPAAPPAPTPSGAPAPTASATPGPTVTGSPAAPAPSSTEPAAPTPTPTPTN
;
A
#
# COMPACT_ATOMS: atom_id res chain seq x y z
N MET A 1 15.33 38.18 -51.29
CA MET A 1 16.36 37.26 -50.80
C MET A 1 17.67 37.64 -51.45
N THR A 2 18.70 37.92 -50.66
CA THR A 2 20.07 38.12 -51.17
C THR A 2 20.64 36.77 -51.60
N VAL A 3 21.60 36.78 -52.53
CA VAL A 3 22.30 35.56 -52.99
C VAL A 3 22.88 34.79 -51.79
N THR A 4 23.38 35.51 -50.79
CA THR A 4 23.88 34.97 -49.51
C THR A 4 22.82 34.24 -48.70
N GLY A 5 21.58 34.76 -48.63
CA GLY A 5 20.49 34.09 -47.91
C GLY A 5 20.04 32.78 -48.57
N GLN A 6 20.12 32.68 -49.90
CA GLN A 6 19.84 31.43 -50.61
C GLN A 6 20.95 30.39 -50.39
N GLU A 7 22.21 30.82 -50.37
CA GLU A 7 23.35 29.94 -50.10
C GLU A 7 23.31 29.35 -48.68
N ILE A 8 23.00 30.17 -47.66
CA ILE A 8 22.85 29.71 -46.27
C ILE A 8 21.73 28.68 -46.15
N THR A 9 20.56 28.97 -46.72
CA THR A 9 19.41 28.05 -46.68
C THR A 9 19.76 26.71 -47.33
N GLY A 10 20.41 26.74 -48.50
CA GLY A 10 20.83 25.54 -49.21
C GLY A 10 21.94 24.75 -48.50
N TYR A 11 22.78 25.41 -47.71
CA TYR A 11 23.79 24.73 -46.88
C TYR A 11 23.13 24.04 -45.69
N VAL A 12 22.24 24.74 -44.95
CA VAL A 12 21.50 24.18 -43.80
C VAL A 12 20.65 22.98 -44.20
N ASP A 13 19.96 23.05 -45.34
CA ASP A 13 19.13 21.93 -45.80
C ASP A 13 19.95 20.67 -46.11
N ARG A 14 21.16 20.83 -46.66
CA ARG A 14 22.08 19.71 -46.88
C ARG A 14 22.65 19.15 -45.58
N VAL A 15 22.98 19.99 -44.60
CA VAL A 15 23.37 19.54 -43.24
C VAL A 15 22.22 18.77 -42.59
N ARG A 16 20.98 19.29 -42.65
CA ARG A 16 19.80 18.62 -42.10
C ARG A 16 19.52 17.28 -42.78
N ALA A 17 19.71 17.19 -44.09
CA ALA A 17 19.61 15.93 -44.83
C ALA A 17 20.70 14.92 -44.43
N ALA A 18 21.93 15.37 -44.22
CA ALA A 18 23.04 14.53 -43.76
C ALA A 18 22.88 14.04 -42.31
N LEU A 19 22.04 14.70 -41.50
CA LEU A 19 21.66 14.34 -40.13
C LEU A 19 20.29 13.62 -40.05
N ALA A 20 19.69 13.21 -41.18
CA ALA A 20 18.37 12.59 -41.20
C ALA A 20 18.30 11.23 -40.47
N ASP A 21 19.45 10.64 -40.13
CA ASP A 21 19.60 9.42 -39.34
C ASP A 21 19.33 9.64 -37.83
N LEU A 22 19.36 10.89 -37.37
CA LEU A 22 19.16 11.26 -35.98
C LEU A 22 17.67 11.45 -35.63
N PRO A 23 17.29 11.28 -34.34
CA PRO A 23 15.95 11.63 -33.86
C PRO A 23 15.59 13.07 -34.26
N PRO A 24 14.33 13.33 -34.67
CA PRO A 24 13.93 14.64 -35.20
C PRO A 24 14.18 15.77 -34.20
N THR A 25 13.89 15.55 -32.92
CA THR A 25 14.11 16.55 -31.86
C THR A 25 15.57 16.97 -31.73
N LEU A 26 16.50 16.01 -31.78
CA LEU A 26 17.94 16.29 -31.66
C LEU A 26 18.49 16.96 -32.91
N ARG A 27 17.97 16.60 -34.09
CA ARG A 27 18.35 17.24 -35.37
C ARG A 27 17.87 18.69 -35.43
N ASP A 28 16.68 18.97 -34.91
CA ASP A 28 16.15 20.33 -34.86
C ASP A 28 16.97 21.17 -33.87
N GLU A 29 17.26 20.66 -32.66
CA GLU A 29 18.14 21.31 -31.67
C GLU A 29 19.54 21.64 -32.25
N LEU A 30 20.15 20.72 -33.01
CA LEU A 30 21.48 20.95 -33.60
C LEU A 30 21.48 21.90 -34.80
N THR A 31 20.32 22.14 -35.42
CA THR A 31 20.21 23.00 -36.62
C THR A 31 19.49 24.32 -36.38
N GLU A 32 19.03 24.58 -35.15
CA GLU A 32 18.31 25.78 -34.74
C GLU A 32 19.18 27.04 -34.86
N ASP A 33 20.38 27.02 -34.29
CA ASP A 33 21.31 28.17 -34.25
C ASP A 33 22.25 28.22 -35.48
N LEU A 34 22.28 27.15 -36.28
CA LEU A 34 23.15 27.02 -37.45
C LEU A 34 22.96 28.13 -38.51
N PRO A 35 21.73 28.52 -38.91
CA PRO A 35 21.56 29.58 -39.93
C PRO A 35 22.09 30.94 -39.46
N GLU A 36 22.01 31.24 -38.15
CA GLU A 36 22.56 32.48 -37.58
C GLU A 36 24.08 32.48 -37.64
N HIS A 37 24.72 31.39 -37.20
CA HIS A 37 26.17 31.24 -37.29
C HIS A 37 26.72 31.31 -38.72
N LEU A 38 26.01 30.71 -39.69
CA LEU A 38 26.40 30.78 -41.10
C LEU A 38 26.24 32.18 -41.69
N ALA A 39 25.31 33.00 -41.17
CA ALA A 39 25.14 34.38 -41.59
C ALA A 39 26.29 35.27 -41.10
N GLU A 40 26.78 35.04 -39.88
CA GLU A 40 27.99 35.71 -39.35
C GLU A 40 29.21 35.36 -40.20
N VAL A 41 29.44 34.06 -40.44
CA VAL A 41 30.55 33.60 -41.28
C VAL A 41 30.43 34.18 -42.69
N ALA A 42 29.22 34.21 -43.26
CA ALA A 42 28.97 34.82 -44.57
C ALA A 42 29.30 36.32 -44.64
N ALA A 43 29.15 37.06 -43.54
CA ALA A 43 29.42 38.50 -43.48
C ALA A 43 30.91 38.84 -43.27
N GLU A 44 31.67 37.96 -42.61
CA GLU A 44 33.06 38.24 -42.22
C GLU A 44 34.12 37.89 -43.28
N GLY A 45 33.77 37.18 -44.35
CA GLY A 45 34.76 36.74 -45.33
C GLY A 45 34.25 36.58 -46.75
N ASP A 46 35.19 36.71 -47.68
CA ASP A 46 34.95 36.57 -49.11
C ASP A 46 35.00 35.09 -49.55
N GLY A 47 34.09 34.68 -50.43
CA GLY A 47 34.01 33.32 -50.99
C GLY A 47 32.78 32.52 -50.56
N THR A 48 32.61 31.30 -51.10
CA THR A 48 31.44 30.46 -50.78
C THR A 48 31.56 29.84 -49.39
N LEU A 49 30.44 29.43 -48.79
CA LEU A 49 30.43 28.69 -47.52
C LEU A 49 31.17 27.35 -47.64
N VAL A 50 31.13 26.72 -48.82
CA VAL A 50 31.81 25.44 -49.07
C VAL A 50 33.33 25.59 -49.07
N ASP A 51 33.85 26.69 -49.61
CA ASP A 51 35.30 26.93 -49.65
C ASP A 51 35.90 27.14 -48.25
N ARG A 52 35.09 27.61 -47.30
CA ARG A 52 35.54 27.97 -45.95
C ARG A 52 35.27 26.91 -44.90
N LEU A 53 34.07 26.34 -44.89
CA LEU A 53 33.62 25.36 -43.90
C LEU A 53 33.67 23.92 -44.42
N GLY A 54 34.04 23.73 -45.69
CA GLY A 54 34.00 22.43 -46.35
C GLY A 54 32.59 22.05 -46.79
N THR A 55 32.42 20.81 -47.26
CA THR A 55 31.12 20.33 -47.74
C THR A 55 30.13 20.18 -46.57
N PRO A 56 28.83 20.41 -46.79
CA PRO A 56 27.81 20.28 -45.74
C PRO A 56 27.80 18.89 -45.07
N GLU A 57 28.15 17.85 -45.80
CA GLU A 57 28.20 16.48 -45.28
C GLU A 57 29.41 16.28 -44.34
N ALA A 58 30.54 16.92 -44.65
CA ALA A 58 31.72 16.94 -43.78
C ALA A 58 31.41 17.74 -42.50
N TYR A 59 30.83 18.94 -42.64
CA TYR A 59 30.41 19.77 -41.51
C TYR A 59 29.38 19.06 -40.62
N ALA A 60 28.39 18.37 -41.22
CA ALA A 60 27.44 17.56 -40.46
C ALA A 60 28.11 16.42 -39.68
N THR A 61 29.21 15.86 -40.20
CA THR A 61 29.97 14.81 -39.51
C THR A 61 30.74 15.39 -38.32
N GLU A 62 31.34 16.57 -38.48
CA GLU A 62 31.99 17.28 -37.38
C GLU A 62 30.98 17.68 -36.29
N LEU A 63 29.83 18.26 -36.69
CA LEU A 63 28.75 18.61 -35.77
C LEU A 63 28.22 17.38 -35.01
N ARG A 64 28.12 16.24 -35.70
CA ARG A 64 27.76 14.95 -35.10
C ARG A 64 28.80 14.47 -34.08
N THR A 65 30.09 14.60 -34.39
CA THR A 65 31.16 14.21 -33.46
C THR A 65 31.19 15.11 -32.22
N ALA A 66 30.98 16.42 -32.40
CA ALA A 66 30.88 17.39 -31.30
C ALA A 66 29.65 17.12 -30.41
N ALA A 67 28.53 16.69 -31.00
CA ALA A 67 27.32 16.28 -30.29
C ALA A 67 27.40 14.87 -29.66
N GLY A 68 28.48 14.11 -29.89
CA GLY A 68 28.62 12.73 -29.42
C GLY A 68 27.60 11.76 -30.04
N ALA A 69 27.07 12.10 -31.21
CA ALA A 69 25.93 11.46 -31.84
C ALA A 69 26.36 10.38 -32.86
N GLU A 70 27.05 9.34 -32.39
CA GLU A 70 27.54 8.23 -33.23
C GLU A 70 26.42 7.56 -34.08
N PRO A 71 26.69 7.25 -35.37
CA PRO A 71 25.69 6.69 -36.27
C PRO A 71 25.28 5.27 -35.81
N GLY A 72 23.97 5.04 -35.68
CA GLY A 72 23.40 3.71 -35.38
C GLY A 72 23.43 3.28 -33.90
N GLY A 73 23.80 4.17 -32.98
CA GLY A 73 23.80 3.88 -31.55
C GLY A 73 22.39 3.83 -30.96
N ARG A 74 21.91 2.63 -30.57
CA ARG A 74 20.76 2.50 -29.66
C ARG A 74 20.96 3.48 -28.49
N PRO A 75 19.95 4.27 -28.10
CA PRO A 75 20.11 5.40 -27.18
C PRO A 75 20.91 4.99 -25.95
N VAL A 76 21.84 5.83 -25.51
CA VAL A 76 22.82 5.54 -24.43
C VAL A 76 22.15 4.97 -23.17
N ARG A 77 20.90 5.38 -22.88
CA ARG A 77 20.07 4.83 -21.80
C ARG A 77 19.80 3.33 -21.98
N LEU A 78 19.39 2.88 -23.16
CA LEU A 78 19.18 1.46 -23.45
C LEU A 78 20.48 0.66 -23.38
N ARG A 79 21.62 1.23 -23.80
CA ARG A 79 22.93 0.58 -23.66
C ARG A 79 23.33 0.39 -22.20
N ARG A 80 23.12 1.42 -21.35
CA ARG A 80 23.35 1.34 -19.90
C ARG A 80 22.44 0.32 -19.23
N VAL A 81 21.16 0.29 -19.60
CA VAL A 81 20.19 -0.69 -19.08
C VAL A 81 20.57 -2.12 -19.49
N ASN A 82 21.00 -2.34 -20.74
CA ASN A 82 21.43 -3.65 -21.21
C ASN A 82 22.72 -4.11 -20.49
N ALA A 83 23.70 -3.22 -20.33
CA ALA A 83 24.92 -3.53 -19.58
C ALA A 83 24.64 -3.82 -18.10
N ALA A 84 23.75 -3.05 -17.46
CA ALA A 84 23.30 -3.32 -16.09
C ALA A 84 22.57 -4.66 -15.99
N ARG A 85 21.76 -5.01 -17.00
CA ARG A 85 21.05 -6.28 -17.08
C ARG A 85 21.99 -7.47 -17.22
N GLU A 86 23.03 -7.37 -18.05
CA GLU A 86 24.05 -8.42 -18.20
C GLU A 86 24.84 -8.63 -16.90
N ARG A 87 25.20 -7.55 -16.20
CA ARG A 87 25.81 -7.61 -14.87
C ARG A 87 24.87 -8.24 -13.84
N ALA A 88 23.60 -7.87 -13.83
CA ALA A 88 22.62 -8.47 -12.94
C ALA A 88 22.46 -9.98 -13.22
N PHE A 89 22.41 -10.40 -14.48
CA PHE A 89 22.31 -11.82 -14.83
C PHE A 89 23.53 -12.63 -14.43
N THR A 90 24.73 -12.06 -14.56
CA THR A 90 25.97 -12.74 -14.15
C THR A 90 26.03 -12.87 -12.63
N GLN A 91 25.67 -11.81 -11.89
CA GLN A 91 25.56 -11.86 -10.42
C GLN A 91 24.52 -12.89 -9.97
N LEU A 92 23.31 -12.87 -10.54
CA LEU A 92 22.26 -13.85 -10.21
C LEU A 92 22.71 -15.30 -10.45
N ARG A 93 23.50 -15.58 -11.49
CA ARG A 93 24.05 -16.93 -11.75
C ARG A 93 25.11 -17.35 -10.73
N LEU A 94 25.88 -16.39 -10.20
CA LEU A 94 26.85 -16.65 -9.14
C LEU A 94 26.11 -16.96 -7.83
N LEU A 95 25.13 -16.13 -7.46
CA LEU A 95 24.27 -16.37 -6.30
C LEU A 95 23.52 -17.71 -6.41
N ASP A 96 22.99 -18.05 -7.58
CA ASP A 96 22.29 -19.32 -7.83
C ASP A 96 23.18 -20.55 -7.55
N ARG A 97 24.47 -20.48 -7.91
CA ARG A 97 25.44 -21.53 -7.60
C ARG A 97 25.91 -21.51 -6.15
N GLN A 98 26.07 -20.32 -5.56
CA GLN A 98 26.57 -20.16 -4.20
C GLN A 98 25.53 -20.59 -3.16
N LEU A 99 24.24 -20.32 -3.42
CA LEU A 99 23.13 -20.68 -2.55
C LEU A 99 22.61 -22.10 -2.79
N GLY A 100 22.92 -22.73 -3.94
CA GLY A 100 22.52 -24.11 -4.25
C GLY A 100 22.85 -25.11 -3.13
N PRO A 101 24.10 -25.15 -2.61
CA PRO A 101 24.50 -26.07 -1.56
C PRO A 101 23.67 -25.97 -0.27
N LEU A 102 23.12 -24.80 0.06
CA LEU A 102 22.27 -24.61 1.24
C LEU A 102 20.95 -25.38 1.14
N PHE A 103 20.48 -25.63 -0.07
CA PHE A 103 19.24 -26.38 -0.35
C PHE A 103 19.51 -27.86 -0.70
N GLY A 104 20.78 -28.27 -0.79
CA GLY A 104 21.20 -29.62 -1.14
C GLY A 104 21.30 -29.91 -2.64
N GLN A 105 21.37 -28.87 -3.49
CA GLN A 105 21.51 -29.02 -4.95
C GLN A 105 22.68 -28.19 -5.49
N ALA A 106 23.10 -28.45 -6.73
CA ALA A 106 24.20 -27.70 -7.35
C ALA A 106 23.82 -26.23 -7.69
N ARG A 107 22.52 -25.94 -7.81
CA ARG A 107 21.96 -24.61 -8.10
C ARG A 107 20.58 -24.48 -7.45
N VAL A 108 20.25 -23.28 -6.97
CA VAL A 108 18.90 -22.96 -6.47
C VAL A 108 17.86 -23.14 -7.58
N ALA A 109 18.21 -22.89 -8.83
CA ALA A 109 17.35 -23.08 -9.99
C ALA A 109 16.88 -24.53 -10.17
N ASP A 110 17.68 -25.52 -9.76
CA ASP A 110 17.31 -26.94 -9.86
C ASP A 110 16.35 -27.33 -8.73
N PHE A 111 16.53 -26.77 -7.52
CA PHE A 111 15.56 -26.86 -6.43
C PHE A 111 14.22 -26.20 -6.80
N LEU A 112 14.27 -24.97 -7.34
CA LEU A 112 13.08 -24.25 -7.82
C LEU A 112 12.40 -24.98 -8.98
N ARG A 113 13.15 -25.71 -9.81
CA ARG A 113 12.58 -26.55 -10.86
C ARG A 113 11.78 -27.72 -10.28
N SER A 114 12.21 -28.28 -9.15
CA SER A 114 11.45 -29.27 -8.38
C SER A 114 10.18 -28.69 -7.75
N LEU A 115 10.17 -27.39 -7.45
CA LEU A 115 9.03 -26.65 -6.89
C LEU A 115 8.06 -26.09 -7.94
N ARG A 116 8.28 -26.36 -9.24
CA ARG A 116 7.32 -26.01 -10.31
C ARG A 116 5.86 -26.32 -9.97
N PRO A 117 5.50 -27.52 -9.44
CA PRO A 117 4.11 -27.78 -9.06
C PRO A 117 3.62 -26.89 -7.92
N ALA A 118 4.45 -26.56 -6.94
CA ALA A 118 4.11 -25.64 -5.86
C ALA A 118 3.89 -24.21 -6.37
N TRP A 119 4.66 -23.77 -7.36
CA TRP A 119 4.47 -22.47 -7.99
C TRP A 119 3.14 -22.35 -8.74
N TRP A 120 2.69 -23.44 -9.38
CA TRP A 120 1.36 -23.47 -10.01
C TRP A 120 0.23 -23.37 -8.99
N LEU A 121 0.38 -24.02 -7.83
CA LEU A 121 -0.56 -23.91 -6.71
C LEU A 121 -0.61 -22.48 -6.17
N LEU A 122 0.55 -21.87 -5.90
CA LEU A 122 0.63 -20.50 -5.41
C LEU A 122 -0.01 -19.50 -6.37
N ARG A 123 0.22 -19.66 -7.68
CA ARG A 123 -0.41 -18.82 -8.71
C ARG A 123 -1.93 -18.98 -8.75
N GLY A 124 -2.42 -20.22 -8.63
CA GLY A 124 -3.87 -20.50 -8.59
C GLY A 124 -4.53 -19.89 -7.36
N TRP A 125 -3.85 -19.98 -6.20
CA TRP A 125 -4.30 -19.35 -4.95
C TRP A 125 -4.30 -17.82 -5.04
N LEU A 126 -3.24 -17.20 -5.56
CA LEU A 126 -3.19 -15.75 -5.77
C LEU A 126 -4.24 -15.27 -6.78
N ALA A 127 -4.51 -16.04 -7.83
CA ALA A 127 -5.58 -15.72 -8.78
C ALA A 127 -6.96 -15.83 -8.13
N ALA A 128 -7.19 -16.84 -7.29
CA ALA A 128 -8.44 -16.96 -6.53
C ALA A 128 -8.66 -15.77 -5.60
N LEU A 129 -7.61 -15.33 -4.90
CA LEU A 129 -7.65 -14.14 -4.05
C LEU A 129 -7.95 -12.87 -4.87
N LEU A 130 -7.27 -12.67 -5.99
CA LEU A 130 -7.50 -11.52 -6.87
C LEU A 130 -8.95 -11.50 -7.38
N VAL A 131 -9.48 -12.64 -7.81
CA VAL A 131 -10.86 -12.74 -8.30
C VAL A 131 -11.86 -12.51 -7.16
N SER A 132 -11.60 -13.04 -5.96
CA SER A 132 -12.42 -12.80 -4.78
C SER A 132 -12.44 -11.33 -4.40
N GLU A 133 -11.32 -10.62 -4.50
CA GLU A 133 -11.22 -9.18 -4.21
C GLU A 133 -12.04 -8.35 -5.21
N VAL A 134 -11.95 -8.68 -6.50
CA VAL A 134 -12.65 -7.96 -7.58
C VAL A 134 -14.16 -8.17 -7.52
N ILE A 135 -14.61 -9.36 -7.11
CA ILE A 135 -16.04 -9.71 -7.08
C ILE A 135 -16.69 -9.38 -5.73
N GLY A 136 -15.96 -9.57 -4.61
CA GLY A 136 -16.51 -9.58 -3.26
C GLY A 136 -16.57 -8.24 -2.52
N GLY A 137 -16.02 -7.15 -3.08
CA GLY A 137 -16.29 -5.77 -2.63
C GLY A 137 -15.93 -5.40 -1.16
N GLY A 138 -15.27 -6.25 -0.38
CA GLY A 138 -14.97 -5.95 1.02
C GLY A 138 -13.95 -6.89 1.69
N ARG A 139 -12.92 -6.26 2.27
CA ARG A 139 -11.84 -6.76 3.16
C ARG A 139 -11.70 -8.28 3.27
N SER A 140 -10.88 -8.82 2.39
CA SER A 140 -10.52 -10.24 2.35
C SER A 140 -9.55 -10.63 3.46
N GLY A 141 -9.95 -11.60 4.29
CA GLY A 141 -8.97 -12.45 4.99
C GLY A 141 -8.26 -13.40 4.02
N LEU A 142 -7.30 -14.19 4.52
CA LEU A 142 -6.54 -15.17 3.72
C LEU A 142 -7.38 -16.28 3.04
N LEU A 143 -8.70 -16.34 3.31
CA LEU A 143 -9.63 -17.21 2.60
C LEU A 143 -10.54 -16.36 1.70
N PRO A 144 -10.62 -16.66 0.40
CA PRO A 144 -11.60 -16.03 -0.49
C PRO A 144 -13.00 -16.37 0.02
N ARG A 145 -13.79 -15.36 0.38
CA ARG A 145 -15.21 -15.50 0.72
C ARG A 145 -16.01 -14.70 -0.29
N LEU A 146 -16.87 -15.39 -1.02
CA LEU A 146 -17.88 -14.78 -1.88
C LEU A 146 -19.21 -14.81 -1.10
N ASP A 147 -19.79 -13.64 -0.82
CA ASP A 147 -21.12 -13.45 -0.21
C ASP A 147 -21.40 -14.40 0.98
N ASP A 148 -20.56 -14.35 2.02
CA ASP A 148 -20.63 -15.17 3.26
C ASP A 148 -20.60 -16.70 3.09
N SER A 149 -20.50 -17.22 1.87
CA SER A 149 -20.49 -18.66 1.60
C SER A 149 -19.05 -19.20 1.45
N ALA A 150 -18.55 -19.83 2.50
CA ALA A 150 -17.21 -20.47 2.50
C ALA A 150 -17.05 -21.53 1.40
N LEU A 151 -18.15 -22.17 0.99
CA LEU A 151 -18.16 -23.18 -0.07
C LEU A 151 -17.92 -22.58 -1.47
N ALA A 152 -18.48 -21.41 -1.78
CA ALA A 152 -18.25 -20.75 -3.06
C ALA A 152 -16.79 -20.29 -3.20
N GLY A 153 -16.22 -19.78 -2.12
CA GLY A 153 -14.80 -19.43 -2.03
C GLY A 153 -13.86 -20.63 -2.25
N LEU A 154 -14.17 -21.77 -1.65
CA LEU A 154 -13.40 -23.01 -1.83
C LEU A 154 -13.51 -23.57 -3.25
N LEU A 155 -14.70 -23.51 -3.87
CA LEU A 155 -14.87 -23.95 -5.26
C LEU A 155 -14.14 -23.04 -6.24
N LEU A 156 -14.13 -21.73 -5.99
CA LEU A 156 -13.36 -20.77 -6.78
C LEU A 156 -11.86 -21.00 -6.63
N LEU A 157 -11.39 -21.27 -5.41
CA LEU A 157 -10.01 -21.64 -5.15
C LEU A 157 -9.63 -22.95 -5.87
N ALA A 158 -10.43 -23.99 -5.73
CA ALA A 158 -10.21 -25.28 -6.38
C ALA A 158 -10.19 -25.12 -7.91
N GLY A 159 -11.13 -24.38 -8.47
CA GLY A 159 -11.20 -24.09 -9.91
C GLY A 159 -10.00 -23.31 -10.42
N ALA A 160 -9.58 -22.26 -9.71
CA ALA A 160 -8.41 -21.45 -10.07
C ALA A 160 -7.11 -22.24 -9.97
N VAL A 161 -6.98 -23.10 -8.96
CA VAL A 161 -5.85 -24.03 -8.80
C VAL A 161 -5.80 -25.04 -9.94
N LEU A 162 -6.92 -25.68 -10.28
CA LEU A 162 -6.99 -26.64 -11.38
C LEU A 162 -6.72 -25.98 -12.74
N ALA A 163 -7.24 -24.78 -12.97
CA ALA A 163 -6.96 -24.00 -14.18
C ALA A 163 -5.47 -23.60 -14.25
N SER A 164 -4.87 -23.21 -13.13
CA SER A 164 -3.44 -22.88 -13.04
C SER A 164 -2.54 -24.10 -13.29
N LEU A 165 -2.91 -25.27 -12.77
CA LEU A 165 -2.20 -26.54 -13.03
C LEU A 165 -2.30 -26.96 -14.49
N TRP A 166 -3.48 -26.83 -15.10
CA TRP A 166 -3.70 -27.15 -16.51
C TRP A 166 -2.92 -26.20 -17.43
N LEU A 167 -2.93 -24.91 -17.12
CA LEU A 167 -2.21 -23.88 -17.88
C LEU A 167 -0.69 -24.00 -17.70
N GLY A 168 -0.22 -24.39 -16.51
CA GLY A 168 1.19 -24.64 -16.20
C GLY A 168 1.75 -25.89 -16.88
N ARG A 169 0.92 -26.91 -17.09
CA ARG A 169 1.29 -28.09 -17.91
C ARG A 169 1.34 -27.81 -19.40
N ARG A 170 0.60 -26.81 -19.88
CA ARG A 170 0.52 -26.44 -21.31
C ARG A 170 1.46 -25.28 -21.68
N SER A 171 2.14 -24.68 -20.71
CA SER A 171 2.91 -23.44 -20.92
C SER A 171 4.17 -23.60 -21.76
N ASP A 172 4.72 -24.81 -21.85
CA ASP A 172 5.95 -25.09 -22.61
C ASP A 172 5.76 -24.96 -24.13
N GLY A 173 4.51 -24.85 -24.61
CA GLY A 173 4.18 -24.69 -26.04
C GLY A 173 3.77 -23.28 -26.48
N PHE A 174 3.70 -22.29 -25.59
CA PHE A 174 3.23 -20.95 -25.97
C PHE A 174 4.33 -20.12 -26.63
N THR A 175 4.30 -20.02 -27.95
CA THR A 175 5.10 -19.06 -28.73
C THR A 175 4.23 -17.88 -29.17
N GLY A 176 4.74 -16.64 -29.04
CA GLY A 176 4.06 -15.42 -29.51
C GLY A 176 3.14 -14.72 -28.49
N TRP A 177 1.96 -14.27 -28.94
CA TRP A 177 0.97 -13.53 -28.16
C TRP A 177 0.51 -14.23 -26.85
N PRO A 178 0.23 -15.56 -26.81
CA PRO A 178 -0.17 -16.21 -25.56
C PRO A 178 0.93 -16.16 -24.49
N ARG A 179 2.21 -16.12 -24.88
CA ARG A 179 3.32 -15.92 -23.94
C ARG A 179 3.30 -14.52 -23.33
N ARG A 180 2.96 -13.49 -24.11
CA ARG A 180 2.83 -12.11 -23.61
C ARG A 180 1.67 -12.00 -22.63
N LEU A 181 0.53 -12.61 -22.94
CA LEU A 181 -0.63 -12.64 -22.04
C LEU A 181 -0.31 -13.38 -20.73
N HIS A 182 0.40 -14.51 -20.82
CA HIS A 182 0.84 -15.27 -19.65
C HIS A 182 1.79 -14.47 -18.75
N LEU A 183 2.74 -13.75 -19.35
CA LEU A 183 3.68 -12.85 -18.67
C LEU A 183 2.95 -11.66 -18.02
N LEU A 184 2.00 -11.06 -18.72
CA LEU A 184 1.19 -9.96 -18.19
C LEU A 184 0.33 -10.43 -17.01
N GLY A 185 -0.29 -11.60 -17.13
CA GLY A 185 -1.02 -12.23 -16.03
C GLY A 185 -0.13 -12.54 -14.81
N THR A 186 1.11 -13.01 -15.01
CA THR A 186 2.06 -13.16 -13.88
C THR A 186 2.44 -11.82 -13.26
N ALA A 187 2.66 -10.78 -14.08
CA ALA A 187 3.04 -9.46 -13.58
C ALA A 187 1.91 -8.84 -12.73
N VAL A 188 0.66 -8.98 -13.18
CA VAL A 188 -0.53 -8.55 -12.42
C VAL A 188 -0.63 -9.29 -11.09
N LEU A 189 -0.42 -10.61 -11.07
CA LEU A 189 -0.44 -11.38 -9.81
C LEU A 189 0.68 -11.00 -8.86
N VAL A 190 1.89 -10.70 -9.37
CA VAL A 190 3.01 -10.22 -8.55
C VAL A 190 2.68 -8.84 -7.97
N LEU A 191 2.13 -7.93 -8.78
CA LEU A 191 1.70 -6.61 -8.32
C LEU A 191 0.62 -6.74 -7.24
N PHE A 192 -0.39 -7.58 -7.47
CA PHE A 192 -1.44 -7.87 -6.49
C PHE A 192 -0.84 -8.43 -5.19
N SER A 193 0.09 -9.39 -5.28
CA SER A 193 0.77 -9.94 -4.11
C SER A 193 1.54 -8.87 -3.33
N LEU A 194 2.15 -7.89 -3.99
CA LEU A 194 2.84 -6.78 -3.31
C LEU A 194 1.85 -5.83 -2.64
N VAL A 195 0.70 -5.56 -3.27
CA VAL A 195 -0.37 -4.74 -2.67
C VAL A 195 -0.93 -5.42 -1.42
N VAL A 196 -1.25 -6.71 -1.50
CA VAL A 196 -1.72 -7.50 -0.34
C VAL A 196 -0.67 -7.51 0.77
N LEU A 197 0.62 -7.71 0.44
CA LEU A 197 1.68 -7.70 1.44
C LEU A 197 1.82 -6.34 2.13
N ALA A 198 1.76 -5.24 1.37
CA ALA A 198 1.79 -3.89 1.92
C ALA A 198 0.53 -3.55 2.73
N ASP A 199 -0.61 -4.17 2.41
CA ASP A 199 -1.82 -4.04 3.20
C ASP A 199 -1.69 -4.81 4.52
N VAL A 200 -1.20 -6.05 4.49
CA VAL A 200 -0.92 -6.86 5.69
C VAL A 200 0.10 -6.17 6.60
N ASP A 201 1.18 -5.62 6.05
CA ASP A 201 2.21 -4.89 6.81
C ASP A 201 1.66 -3.61 7.45
N ARG A 202 0.84 -2.85 6.72
CA ARG A 202 0.13 -1.69 7.28
C ARG A 202 -0.85 -2.08 8.38
N HIS A 203 -1.54 -3.21 8.26
CA HIS A 203 -2.45 -3.69 9.30
C HIS A 203 -1.71 -4.29 10.51
N ALA A 204 -0.59 -4.97 10.29
CA ALA A 204 0.27 -5.47 11.35
C ALA A 204 0.95 -4.34 12.14
N SER A 205 1.22 -3.22 11.49
CA SER A 205 1.79 -2.02 12.12
C SER A 205 0.73 -1.05 12.66
N SER A 206 -0.52 -1.09 12.16
CA SER A 206 -1.66 -0.32 12.69
C SER A 206 -2.22 -0.99 13.94
N ASP A 207 -1.41 -0.97 14.98
CA ASP A 207 -1.55 -1.94 16.03
C ASP A 207 -2.43 -1.37 17.16
N MET A 208 -3.75 -1.47 16.97
CA MET A 208 -4.72 -1.41 18.07
C MET A 208 -4.52 -2.58 19.06
N TYR A 209 -3.67 -3.56 18.71
CA TYR A 209 -3.35 -4.75 19.50
C TYR A 209 -1.89 -4.82 20.00
N ALA A 210 -0.95 -3.97 19.52
CA ALA A 210 0.47 -3.92 19.97
C ALA A 210 0.55 -3.53 21.44
N ASP A 211 -0.28 -2.56 21.82
CA ASP A 211 -0.25 -2.00 23.16
C ASP A 211 -0.80 -2.98 24.18
N TYR A 212 -1.40 -4.10 23.75
CA TYR A 212 -1.80 -5.17 24.65
C TYR A 212 -0.63 -6.10 24.98
N GLN A 213 0.44 -5.54 25.57
CA GLN A 213 1.34 -6.37 26.37
C GLN A 213 0.65 -6.68 27.69
N GLN A 214 0.20 -7.93 27.83
CA GLN A 214 -0.19 -8.47 29.12
C GLN A 214 1.04 -8.37 30.05
N THR A 215 0.97 -7.49 31.04
CA THR A 215 2.00 -7.39 32.08
C THR A 215 1.91 -8.69 32.88
N SER A 216 2.67 -9.70 32.46
CA SER A 216 2.64 -11.04 33.05
C SER A 216 3.08 -10.97 34.51
N VAL A 217 2.10 -10.93 35.41
CA VAL A 217 2.33 -11.06 36.84
C VAL A 217 2.55 -12.55 37.11
N ASP A 218 3.80 -13.03 37.03
CA ASP A 218 4.18 -14.44 37.25
C ASP A 218 3.44 -15.50 36.37
N ARG A 219 4.14 -16.56 35.96
CA ARG A 219 3.56 -17.63 35.10
C ARG A 219 2.31 -18.33 35.64
N ARG A 220 1.95 -18.10 36.91
CA ARG A 220 0.76 -18.69 37.55
C ARG A 220 -0.53 -17.94 37.21
N LEU A 221 -0.45 -16.65 36.88
CA LEU A 221 -1.63 -15.82 36.59
C LEU A 221 -1.97 -15.75 35.09
N ASP A 222 -1.14 -16.34 34.22
CA ASP A 222 -1.37 -16.44 32.78
C ASP A 222 -2.65 -17.21 32.40
N ARG A 223 -3.19 -18.02 33.32
CA ARG A 223 -4.43 -18.79 33.11
C ARG A 223 -5.70 -18.02 33.53
N ILE A 224 -5.57 -16.81 34.06
CA ILE A 224 -6.73 -15.99 34.43
C ILE A 224 -7.32 -15.40 33.14
N GLU A 225 -8.57 -15.72 32.84
CA GLU A 225 -9.26 -15.23 31.64
C GLU A 225 -9.91 -13.86 31.84
N ASP A 226 -10.46 -13.59 33.02
CA ASP A 226 -11.13 -12.34 33.38
C ASP A 226 -11.03 -12.11 34.90
N VAL A 227 -11.11 -10.85 35.33
CA VAL A 227 -11.06 -10.45 36.74
C VAL A 227 -12.39 -9.82 37.13
N PHE A 228 -12.98 -10.30 38.22
CA PHE A 228 -14.24 -9.77 38.76
C PHE A 228 -13.96 -9.09 40.10
N VAL A 229 -14.18 -7.78 40.16
CA VAL A 229 -13.97 -6.98 41.37
C VAL A 229 -15.31 -6.71 42.03
N TYR A 230 -15.40 -6.94 43.34
CA TYR A 230 -16.63 -6.75 44.12
C TYR A 230 -16.41 -5.71 45.22
N ASP A 231 -17.44 -4.92 45.51
CA ASP A 231 -17.44 -4.01 46.65
C ASP A 231 -17.67 -4.75 47.97
N GLN A 232 -17.61 -4.01 49.08
CA GLN A 232 -17.81 -4.55 50.43
C GLN A 232 -19.20 -5.19 50.62
N GLN A 233 -20.18 -4.81 49.80
CA GLN A 233 -21.55 -5.33 49.82
C GLN A 233 -21.73 -6.53 48.88
N GLY A 234 -20.66 -6.99 48.20
CA GLY A 234 -20.70 -8.09 47.25
C GLY A 234 -21.29 -7.74 45.89
N ARG A 235 -21.39 -6.45 45.56
CA ARG A 235 -21.85 -5.99 44.23
C ARG A 235 -20.66 -5.90 43.28
N LEU A 236 -20.87 -6.36 42.05
CA LEU A 236 -19.86 -6.32 41.00
C LEU A 236 -19.55 -4.86 40.61
N ILE A 237 -18.30 -4.45 40.74
CA ILE A 237 -17.78 -3.18 40.23
C ILE A 237 -17.53 -3.34 38.74
N ARG A 238 -18.16 -2.48 37.93
CA ARG A 238 -17.92 -2.39 36.49
C ARG A 238 -16.83 -1.37 36.22
N ASP A 239 -16.01 -1.65 35.22
CA ASP A 239 -14.91 -0.80 34.77
C ASP A 239 -13.82 -0.57 35.84
N ALA A 240 -13.54 -1.60 36.65
CA ALA A 240 -12.47 -1.55 37.64
C ALA A 240 -11.10 -1.54 36.96
N GLN A 241 -10.25 -0.58 37.32
CA GLN A 241 -8.88 -0.47 36.82
C GLN A 241 -7.90 -0.96 37.88
N LEU A 242 -6.95 -1.79 37.47
CA LEU A 242 -5.95 -2.37 38.36
C LEU A 242 -4.60 -1.71 38.08
N PHE A 243 -3.88 -1.33 39.13
CA PHE A 243 -2.56 -0.72 39.05
C PHE A 243 -1.65 -1.36 40.11
N ASP A 244 -0.35 -1.43 39.82
CA ASP A 244 0.67 -1.84 40.78
C ASP A 244 1.08 -0.69 41.73
N GLN A 245 2.01 -0.94 42.64
CA GLN A 245 2.52 0.05 43.59
C GLN A 245 3.24 1.24 42.92
N ASN A 246 3.63 1.11 41.65
CA ASN A 246 4.32 2.15 40.88
C ASN A 246 3.34 2.91 39.96
N GLY A 247 2.04 2.59 40.00
CA GLY A 247 1.03 3.17 39.11
C GLY A 247 1.02 2.57 37.70
N VAL A 248 1.67 1.42 37.49
CA VAL A 248 1.66 0.70 36.21
C VAL A 248 0.38 -0.13 36.12
N PRO A 249 -0.39 -0.05 35.00
CA PRO A 249 -1.62 -0.80 34.85
C PRO A 249 -1.36 -2.31 34.83
N ILE A 250 -2.12 -3.06 35.64
CA ILE A 250 -2.08 -4.52 35.69
C ILE A 250 -3.12 -5.06 34.72
N ARG A 251 -2.64 -5.68 33.63
CA ARG A 251 -3.47 -6.30 32.59
C ARG A 251 -3.36 -7.83 32.70
N LEU A 252 -4.48 -8.47 32.97
CA LEU A 252 -4.69 -9.91 33.11
C LEU A 252 -5.78 -10.40 32.16
N GLY A 253 -5.56 -11.53 31.51
CA GLY A 253 -6.56 -12.23 30.70
C GLY A 253 -6.87 -11.62 29.34
N TRP A 254 -7.92 -12.12 28.69
CA TRP A 254 -8.36 -11.67 27.36
C TRP A 254 -9.89 -11.79 27.24
N PRO A 255 -10.61 -10.76 26.74
CA PRO A 255 -12.04 -10.87 26.43
C PRO A 255 -12.34 -12.09 25.53
N ASN A 256 -13.12 -13.03 26.05
CA ASN A 256 -13.57 -14.25 25.36
C ASN A 256 -15.11 -14.35 25.25
N CYS A 257 -15.77 -13.20 25.29
CA CYS A 257 -17.21 -13.03 25.08
C CYS A 257 -17.46 -12.08 23.91
N VAL A 258 -18.68 -12.18 23.36
CA VAL A 258 -19.21 -11.23 22.38
C VAL A 258 -20.15 -10.26 23.08
N ASP A 259 -20.11 -9.00 22.68
CA ASP A 259 -21.06 -7.99 23.11
C ASP A 259 -22.42 -8.14 22.41
N SER A 260 -23.36 -7.25 22.72
CA SER A 260 -24.69 -7.22 22.09
C SER A 260 -24.66 -6.94 20.59
N SER A 261 -23.53 -6.47 20.06
CA SER A 261 -23.29 -6.20 18.64
C SER A 261 -22.60 -7.38 17.93
N GLY A 262 -22.33 -8.48 18.64
CA GLY A 262 -21.66 -9.67 18.10
C GLY A 262 -20.15 -9.53 17.97
N ASN A 263 -19.55 -8.46 18.49
CA ASN A 263 -18.11 -8.21 18.43
C ASN A 263 -17.44 -8.59 19.75
N VAL A 264 -16.18 -9.03 19.69
CA VAL A 264 -15.36 -9.20 20.89
C VAL A 264 -14.98 -7.80 21.40
N PRO A 265 -15.24 -7.45 22.68
CA PRO A 265 -14.87 -6.17 23.23
C PRO A 265 -13.37 -5.90 23.05
N ALA A 266 -13.01 -4.67 22.71
CA ALA A 266 -11.61 -4.28 22.66
C ALA A 266 -10.97 -4.47 24.05
N PRO A 267 -9.77 -5.07 24.13
CA PRO A 267 -9.09 -5.26 25.39
C PRO A 267 -8.71 -3.89 25.97
N ARG A 268 -9.23 -3.60 27.17
CA ARG A 268 -9.06 -2.33 27.89
C ARG A 268 -8.53 -2.60 29.29
N ASN A 269 -7.95 -1.58 29.94
CA ASN A 269 -7.53 -1.69 31.34
C ASN A 269 -8.73 -1.52 32.31
N ALA A 270 -9.83 -2.21 32.03
CA ALA A 270 -11.07 -2.09 32.78
C ALA A 270 -11.79 -3.43 32.85
N TYR A 271 -12.08 -3.87 34.07
CA TYR A 271 -12.63 -5.19 34.39
C TYR A 271 -14.06 -5.11 34.92
N PRO A 272 -14.88 -6.17 34.78
CA PRO A 272 -14.61 -7.37 33.98
C PRO A 272 -14.75 -7.12 32.48
N TYR A 273 -14.10 -7.94 31.66
CA TYR A 273 -14.33 -7.98 30.21
C TYR A 273 -15.72 -8.50 29.89
N CYS A 274 -16.15 -9.52 30.62
CA CYS A 274 -17.35 -10.28 30.37
C CYS A 274 -18.25 -10.27 31.62
N ALA A 275 -18.88 -9.12 31.90
CA ALA A 275 -19.72 -8.94 33.09
C ALA A 275 -20.82 -10.02 33.26
N MET A 276 -21.31 -10.59 32.15
CA MET A 276 -22.31 -11.68 32.17
C MET A 276 -21.79 -13.01 32.72
N ARG A 277 -20.46 -13.20 32.79
CA ARG A 277 -19.80 -14.41 33.30
C ARG A 277 -19.37 -14.29 34.76
N ALA A 278 -19.74 -13.20 35.43
CA ALA A 278 -19.41 -12.98 36.84
C ALA A 278 -19.96 -14.13 37.69
N PRO A 279 -19.10 -14.90 38.40
CA PRO A 279 -19.51 -16.12 39.10
C PRO A 279 -20.41 -15.84 40.30
N PHE A 280 -20.34 -14.63 40.86
CA PHE A 280 -21.10 -14.21 42.02
C PHE A 280 -21.84 -12.90 41.70
N GLY A 281 -23.13 -12.83 41.99
CA GLY A 281 -23.96 -11.65 41.76
C GLY A 281 -25.30 -12.01 41.12
N PRO A 282 -26.38 -11.25 41.38
CA PRO A 282 -27.63 -11.47 40.68
C PRO A 282 -27.39 -11.24 39.17
N PRO A 283 -28.03 -12.05 38.29
CA PRO A 283 -27.95 -11.84 36.85
C PRO A 283 -28.28 -10.39 36.53
N ALA A 284 -27.60 -9.83 35.52
CA ALA A 284 -27.83 -8.48 35.03
C ALA A 284 -29.34 -8.19 35.05
N ALA A 285 -29.73 -7.12 35.76
CA ALA A 285 -31.12 -6.67 35.72
C ALA A 285 -31.54 -6.61 34.24
N PRO A 286 -32.64 -7.27 33.85
CA PRO A 286 -33.10 -7.20 32.47
C PRO A 286 -33.23 -5.72 32.08
N PRO A 287 -32.97 -5.36 30.81
CA PRO A 287 -33.21 -4.00 30.35
C PRO A 287 -34.61 -3.60 30.78
N ALA A 288 -34.73 -2.40 31.40
CA ALA A 288 -36.02 -1.87 31.81
C ALA A 288 -37.01 -2.03 30.65
N PRO A 289 -38.24 -2.52 30.89
CA PRO A 289 -39.18 -2.70 29.81
C PRO A 289 -39.35 -1.36 29.10
N THR A 290 -39.05 -1.34 27.80
CA THR A 290 -39.45 -0.29 26.90
C THR A 290 -40.95 -0.05 27.14
N PRO A 291 -41.42 1.18 27.41
CA PRO A 291 -42.85 1.41 27.54
C PRO A 291 -43.51 1.07 26.20
N SER A 292 -44.03 -0.15 26.12
CA SER A 292 -44.82 -0.65 25.01
C SER A 292 -46.22 -0.08 25.15
N GLY A 293 -46.63 0.69 24.14
CA GLY A 293 -48.01 1.07 23.94
C GLY A 293 -48.36 2.44 24.50
N ALA A 294 -48.16 3.45 23.67
CA ALA A 294 -49.12 4.55 23.62
C ALA A 294 -50.49 3.97 23.23
N PRO A 295 -51.57 4.18 24.01
CA PRO A 295 -52.89 4.18 23.43
C PRO A 295 -53.08 5.51 22.69
N ALA A 296 -53.39 5.41 21.40
CA ALA A 296 -53.88 6.52 20.59
C ALA A 296 -55.23 7.04 21.14
N PRO A 297 -55.62 8.27 20.81
CA PRO A 297 -56.38 9.15 21.68
C PRO A 297 -57.90 8.89 21.63
N THR A 298 -58.57 8.99 22.78
CA THR A 298 -60.02 9.22 22.83
C THR A 298 -60.27 10.55 23.53
N ALA A 299 -61.05 11.38 22.83
CA ALA A 299 -61.29 12.78 23.09
C ALA A 299 -62.17 13.09 24.31
N SER A 300 -62.08 14.37 24.71
CA SER A 300 -63.07 15.19 25.41
C SER A 300 -63.16 15.10 26.94
N ALA A 301 -62.52 16.07 27.61
CA ALA A 301 -63.24 17.19 28.26
C ALA A 301 -62.27 18.29 28.74
N THR A 302 -62.64 19.55 28.48
CA THR A 302 -61.98 20.82 28.84
C THR A 302 -63.10 21.78 29.31
N PRO A 303 -62.91 22.86 30.11
CA PRO A 303 -61.81 23.25 31.03
C PRO A 303 -62.26 23.76 32.44
N GLY A 304 -61.27 23.87 33.35
CA GLY A 304 -60.96 25.10 34.10
C GLY A 304 -61.24 25.12 35.62
N PRO A 305 -60.65 26.08 36.39
CA PRO A 305 -59.58 27.04 36.07
C PRO A 305 -58.39 27.05 37.06
N THR A 306 -57.23 27.47 36.54
CA THR A 306 -56.32 28.50 37.06
C THR A 306 -56.04 28.59 38.56
N VAL A 307 -54.77 28.35 38.95
CA VAL A 307 -54.03 29.27 39.83
C VAL A 307 -52.60 29.45 39.33
N THR A 308 -52.32 30.69 38.98
CA THR A 308 -51.03 31.32 38.70
C THR A 308 -50.16 31.40 39.95
N GLY A 309 -48.88 31.04 39.84
CA GLY A 309 -47.85 31.31 40.84
C GLY A 309 -46.52 31.61 40.16
N SER A 310 -46.25 32.92 40.01
CA SER A 310 -45.11 33.56 39.35
C SER A 310 -43.75 33.29 40.05
N PRO A 311 -42.61 33.41 39.35
CA PRO A 311 -41.26 33.10 39.85
C PRO A 311 -40.49 34.34 40.35
N ALA A 312 -39.55 34.19 41.28
CA ALA A 312 -38.47 35.16 41.51
C ALA A 312 -37.36 34.62 42.44
N ALA A 313 -36.14 34.44 41.93
CA ALA A 313 -34.96 35.26 42.29
C ALA A 313 -33.65 34.62 41.74
N PRO A 314 -32.78 35.37 41.04
CA PRO A 314 -31.53 34.86 40.48
C PRO A 314 -30.25 35.36 41.21
N ALA A 315 -29.15 34.64 40.90
CA ALA A 315 -27.75 35.12 40.76
C ALA A 315 -26.90 35.38 42.03
N PRO A 316 -25.56 35.56 41.90
CA PRO A 316 -24.57 34.84 41.08
C PRO A 316 -23.29 34.51 41.87
N SER A 317 -22.29 33.84 41.26
CA SER A 317 -20.94 34.42 41.07
C SER A 317 -19.95 33.41 40.47
N SER A 318 -19.46 33.78 39.30
CA SER A 318 -18.30 33.25 38.60
C SER A 318 -17.02 33.61 39.35
N THR A 319 -16.03 32.70 39.38
CA THR A 319 -14.61 33.06 39.40
C THR A 319 -13.79 31.91 38.79
N GLU A 320 -13.17 32.20 37.66
CA GLU A 320 -12.02 31.54 37.04
C GLU A 320 -10.89 32.60 37.02
N PRO A 321 -9.61 32.35 36.65
CA PRO A 321 -8.73 31.16 36.74
C PRO A 321 -7.44 31.49 37.55
N ALA A 322 -6.61 30.48 37.85
CA ALA A 322 -5.18 30.71 38.11
C ALA A 322 -4.31 29.60 37.51
N ALA A 323 -3.37 30.03 36.67
CA ALA A 323 -2.38 29.23 35.94
C ALA A 323 -1.17 28.82 36.81
N PRO A 324 -0.40 27.78 36.43
CA PRO A 324 0.70 27.23 37.23
C PRO A 324 2.06 27.92 37.01
N THR A 325 2.88 27.93 38.06
CA THR A 325 4.28 28.37 38.09
C THR A 325 5.25 27.23 37.69
N PRO A 326 6.24 27.45 36.80
CA PRO A 326 7.33 26.49 36.59
C PRO A 326 8.53 26.76 37.53
N THR A 327 9.13 25.69 38.08
CA THR A 327 10.40 25.74 38.84
C THR A 327 11.53 25.15 37.99
N PRO A 328 12.73 25.77 37.95
CA PRO A 328 13.83 25.40 37.05
C PRO A 328 14.77 24.30 37.56
N THR A 329 15.35 23.58 36.59
CA THR A 329 16.48 22.65 36.67
C THR A 329 17.77 23.30 37.20
N PRO A 330 18.59 22.59 38.00
CA PRO A 330 20.01 22.88 38.13
C PRO A 330 20.90 21.86 37.39
N THR A 331 21.91 22.42 36.73
CA THR A 331 23.05 21.79 36.08
C THR A 331 24.06 21.26 37.10
N ASN A 332 24.51 20.02 36.92
CA ASN A 332 25.91 19.59 37.06
C ASN A 332 26.12 18.30 36.26
#